data_AF-A0A3D2WHB8-F1
#
_entry.id   AF-A0A3D2WHB8-F1
#
_cell.length_a   1.000
_cell.length_b   1.000
_cell.length_c   1.000
_cell.angle_alpha   90.00
_cell.angle_beta   90.00
_cell.angle_gamma   90.00
#
_symmetry.space_group_name_H-M   'P 1'
#
loop_
_entity.id
_entity.type
_entity.pdbx_description
1 polymer ?
#
loop_
_entity_poly.entity_id
_entity_poly.type
_entity_poly.pdbx_seq_one_letter_code
_entity_poly.pdbx_strand_id
1 'polypeptide(L)'
;MSFINTSVLKKSLIHVCVLLSANFLMSTTTFAADSLTNYGHRHWNQAPEPTTGLRILNLNVENYFNGDYKKGKFDYSESRGPRSQAEYQDKRIALTHLIQAVKADILVLEEVENDSKELKPALLDLTNSLKEVTGVE
;
A
#
# COMPACT_ATOMS: atom_id res chain seq x y z
N MET A 1 20.94 -29.90 25.18
CA MET A 1 20.38 -29.39 23.92
C MET A 1 19.06 -28.69 24.23
N SER A 2 19.04 -27.37 24.18
CA SER A 2 17.81 -26.57 24.31
C SER A 2 17.22 -26.36 22.91
N PHE A 3 16.00 -26.85 22.68
CA PHE A 3 15.26 -26.59 21.46
C PHE A 3 14.70 -25.17 21.53
N ILE A 4 15.18 -24.29 20.65
CA ILE A 4 14.60 -22.97 20.48
C ILE A 4 13.25 -23.16 19.79
N ASN A 5 12.18 -22.77 20.50
CA ASN A 5 10.80 -22.77 20.03
C ASN A 5 10.66 -21.79 18.86
N THR A 6 10.35 -22.30 17.67
CA THR A 6 10.24 -21.51 16.42
C THR A 6 8.94 -20.71 16.32
N SER A 7 8.12 -20.65 17.37
CA SER A 7 6.83 -19.95 17.36
C SER A 7 6.91 -18.41 17.42
N VAL A 8 8.11 -17.81 17.53
CA VAL A 8 8.27 -16.37 17.80
C VAL A 8 8.72 -15.56 16.58
N LEU A 9 8.95 -16.17 15.42
CA LEU A 9 9.44 -15.48 14.21
C LEU A 9 8.41 -15.42 13.08
N LYS A 10 7.20 -14.95 13.38
CA LYS A 10 6.34 -14.30 12.37
C LYS A 10 6.50 -12.79 12.50
N LYS A 11 7.68 -12.27 12.15
CA LYS A 11 7.84 -10.83 11.91
C LYS A 11 7.26 -10.56 10.53
N SER A 12 6.09 -9.94 10.48
CA SER A 12 5.48 -9.42 9.25
C SER A 12 6.44 -8.46 8.58
N LEU A 13 7.19 -8.95 7.59
CA LEU A 13 8.05 -8.11 6.74
C LEU A 13 7.24 -7.78 5.48
N ILE A 14 6.50 -6.67 5.54
CA ILE A 14 5.77 -6.16 4.38
C ILE A 14 6.81 -5.61 3.39
N HIS A 15 7.02 -6.30 2.27
CA HIS A 15 7.88 -5.81 1.21
C HIS A 15 7.06 -4.91 0.29
N VAL A 16 7.38 -3.62 0.28
CA VAL A 16 6.77 -2.62 -0.62
C VAL A 16 7.59 -2.55 -1.91
N CYS A 17 7.00 -2.96 -3.02
CA CYS A 17 7.58 -2.84 -4.36
C CYS A 17 6.77 -1.80 -5.16
N VAL A 18 7.40 -0.70 -5.57
CA VAL A 18 6.77 0.35 -6.37
C VAL A 18 7.10 0.09 -7.84
N LEU A 19 6.07 -0.20 -8.64
CA LEU A 19 6.23 -0.32 -10.09
C LEU A 19 5.86 1.02 -10.72
N LEU A 20 6.87 1.80 -11.14
CA LEU A 20 6.65 2.94 -12.01
C LEU A 20 6.38 2.44 -13.43
N SER A 21 5.13 2.45 -13.87
CA SER A 21 4.83 2.21 -15.29
C SER A 21 4.35 3.49 -15.96
N ALA A 22 5.15 3.99 -16.90
CA ALA A 22 4.62 4.61 -18.09
C ALA A 22 4.74 3.53 -19.18
N ASN A 23 3.58 3.02 -19.62
CA ASN A 23 3.41 2.09 -20.74
C ASN A 23 4.00 0.68 -20.56
N PHE A 24 3.22 -0.22 -19.95
CA PHE A 24 3.42 -1.66 -20.17
C PHE A 24 2.08 -2.32 -20.54
N LEU A 25 1.95 -2.70 -21.81
CA LEU A 25 0.96 -3.69 -22.22
C LEU A 25 1.34 -5.02 -21.54
N MET A 26 0.51 -5.53 -20.63
CA MET A 26 0.76 -6.85 -20.05
C MET A 26 -0.49 -7.73 -20.07
N SER A 27 -0.32 -8.84 -20.79
CA SER A 27 -1.18 -10.02 -20.87
C SER A 27 -1.72 -10.44 -19.50
N THR A 28 -3.04 -10.61 -19.43
CA THR A 28 -3.73 -11.15 -18.25
C THR A 28 -3.43 -12.64 -18.11
N THR A 29 -2.51 -13.01 -17.23
CA THR A 29 -2.41 -14.39 -16.75
C THR A 29 -3.43 -14.59 -15.63
N THR A 30 -4.57 -15.20 -15.96
CA THR A 30 -5.61 -15.57 -15.01
C THR A 30 -5.10 -16.65 -14.07
N PHE A 31 -4.96 -16.34 -12.77
CA PHE A 31 -4.99 -17.35 -11.71
C PHE A 31 -6.42 -17.43 -11.15
N ALA A 32 -6.87 -18.65 -10.85
CA ALA A 32 -8.26 -19.00 -10.56
C ALA A 32 -8.91 -18.05 -9.55
N ALA A 33 -9.91 -17.30 -10.03
CA ALA A 33 -10.83 -16.57 -9.18
C ALA A 33 -11.92 -17.56 -8.73
N ASP A 34 -11.83 -18.04 -7.49
CA ASP A 34 -12.97 -18.71 -6.88
C ASP A 34 -14.10 -17.69 -6.65
N SER A 35 -15.20 -17.93 -7.37
CA SER A 35 -16.52 -17.28 -7.32
C SER A 35 -16.56 -15.75 -7.25
N LEU A 36 -16.55 -15.12 -8.42
CA LEU A 36 -16.98 -13.73 -8.62
C LEU A 36 -18.52 -13.63 -8.67
N THR A 37 -19.19 -13.68 -7.52
CA THR A 37 -20.60 -13.32 -7.41
C THR A 37 -20.82 -12.33 -6.27
N ASN A 38 -20.42 -11.07 -6.47
CA ASN A 38 -21.14 -9.88 -5.96
C ASN A 38 -20.34 -8.59 -6.24
N TYR A 39 -20.82 -7.81 -7.21
CA TYR A 39 -20.24 -6.55 -7.68
C TYR A 39 -20.49 -5.35 -6.72
N GLY A 40 -20.45 -5.55 -5.40
CA GLY A 40 -20.83 -4.48 -4.46
C GLY A 40 -20.25 -4.52 -3.05
N HIS A 41 -19.73 -5.65 -2.58
CA HIS A 41 -19.16 -5.75 -1.24
C HIS A 41 -17.95 -6.68 -1.29
N ARG A 42 -16.77 -6.13 -1.61
CA ARG A 42 -15.53 -6.90 -1.48
C ARG A 42 -15.21 -7.01 0.01
N HIS A 43 -15.55 -8.15 0.60
CA HIS A 43 -15.20 -8.52 1.97
C HIS A 43 -13.71 -8.92 2.01
N TRP A 44 -12.81 -7.98 1.72
CA TRP A 44 -11.36 -8.21 1.68
C TRP A 44 -10.81 -8.78 3.00
N ASN A 45 -11.49 -8.45 4.10
CA ASN A 45 -11.26 -8.91 5.46
C ASN A 45 -11.82 -10.32 5.76
N GLN A 46 -12.42 -11.00 4.78
CA GLN A 46 -12.92 -12.38 4.92
C GLN A 46 -12.19 -13.38 4.03
N ALA A 47 -11.23 -12.94 3.21
CA ALA A 47 -10.37 -13.86 2.49
C ALA A 47 -9.61 -14.73 3.52
N PRO A 48 -9.72 -16.07 3.46
CA PRO A 48 -9.03 -16.93 4.41
C PRO A 48 -7.52 -16.64 4.35
N GLU A 49 -6.89 -16.57 5.53
CA GLU A 49 -5.44 -16.48 5.62
C GLU A 49 -4.81 -17.66 4.89
N PRO A 50 -3.82 -17.45 3.99
CA PRO A 50 -3.18 -18.54 3.30
C PRO A 50 -2.55 -19.48 4.33
N THR A 51 -2.94 -20.76 4.30
CA THR A 51 -2.28 -21.78 5.13
C THR A 51 -0.88 -22.12 4.60
N THR A 52 -0.67 -21.89 3.29
CA THR A 52 0.61 -21.91 2.58
C THR A 52 0.57 -20.84 1.47
N GLY A 53 1.72 -20.27 1.08
CA GLY A 53 1.83 -19.27 0.01
C GLY A 53 1.97 -17.82 0.49
N LEU A 54 1.94 -16.87 -0.46
CA LEU A 54 2.05 -15.43 -0.23
C LEU A 54 0.76 -14.73 -0.64
N ARG A 55 0.29 -13.78 0.17
CA ARG A 55 -0.77 -12.84 -0.21
C ARG A 55 -0.14 -11.60 -0.84
N ILE A 56 -0.51 -11.31 -2.09
CA ILE A 56 -0.01 -10.16 -2.84
C ILE A 56 -1.16 -9.17 -3.02
N LEU A 57 -0.97 -7.91 -2.62
CA LEU A 57 -1.88 -6.81 -2.92
C LEU A 57 -1.27 -5.97 -4.04
N ASN A 58 -1.91 -5.96 -5.21
CA ASN A 58 -1.62 -5.00 -6.28
C ASN A 58 -2.70 -3.93 -6.31
N LEU A 59 -2.32 -2.66 -6.16
CA LEU A 59 -3.24 -1.54 -6.05
C LEU A 59 -2.68 -0.30 -6.75
N ASN A 60 -3.44 0.23 -7.71
CA ASN A 60 -3.29 1.62 -8.13
C ASN A 60 -3.94 2.52 -7.08
N VAL A 61 -3.18 3.48 -6.56
CA VAL A 61 -3.63 4.36 -5.47
C VAL A 61 -4.17 5.71 -5.96
N GLU A 62 -4.44 5.86 -7.26
CA GLU A 62 -5.03 7.04 -7.89
C GLU A 62 -4.29 8.35 -7.54
N ASN A 63 -3.01 8.44 -7.91
CA ASN A 63 -2.11 9.56 -7.61
C ASN A 63 -2.01 9.88 -6.12
N TYR A 64 -1.35 9.03 -5.34
CA TYR A 64 -0.99 9.34 -3.97
C TYR A 64 0.20 10.32 -3.95
N PHE A 65 -0.15 11.60 -3.90
CA PHE A 65 0.77 12.73 -3.94
C PHE A 65 0.43 13.71 -2.83
N ASN A 66 1.45 14.18 -2.10
CA ASN A 66 1.31 15.07 -0.97
C ASN A 66 1.49 16.56 -1.30
N GLY A 67 1.62 16.91 -2.57
CA GLY A 67 1.82 18.30 -3.03
C GLY A 67 3.29 18.68 -3.09
N ASP A 68 3.61 19.71 -3.87
CA ASP A 68 4.99 20.22 -3.93
C ASP A 68 5.31 20.97 -2.65
N TYR A 69 6.45 20.69 -2.01
CA TYR A 69 6.88 21.48 -0.85
C TYR A 69 7.47 22.84 -1.28
N LYS A 70 6.71 23.93 -1.10
CA LYS A 70 7.08 25.30 -1.49
C LYS A 70 6.81 26.29 -0.36
N LYS A 71 7.78 27.18 -0.09
CA LYS A 71 7.64 28.30 0.89
C LYS A 71 7.13 27.83 2.28
N GLY A 72 7.59 26.67 2.75
CA GLY A 72 7.27 26.15 4.08
C GLY A 72 5.98 25.32 4.18
N LYS A 73 5.23 25.13 3.09
CA LYS A 73 3.97 24.36 3.07
C LYS A 73 3.87 23.51 1.80
N PHE A 74 2.97 22.53 1.82
CA PHE A 74 2.59 21.79 0.62
C PHE A 74 1.67 22.62 -0.27
N ASP A 75 1.92 22.58 -1.56
CA ASP A 75 1.14 23.23 -2.62
C ASP A 75 0.49 22.16 -3.51
N TYR A 76 -0.84 22.17 -3.59
CA TYR A 76 -1.63 21.18 -4.32
C TYR A 76 -2.15 21.72 -5.67
N SER A 77 -1.73 22.92 -6.10
CA SER A 77 -2.22 23.56 -7.33
C SER A 77 -2.01 22.71 -8.59
N GLU A 78 -0.90 21.96 -8.67
CA GLU A 78 -0.58 21.05 -9.77
C GLU A 78 -0.88 19.57 -9.46
N SER A 79 -1.58 19.31 -8.34
CA SER A 79 -1.83 17.93 -7.90
C SER A 79 -2.77 17.19 -8.85
N ARG A 80 -2.37 15.98 -9.23
CA ARG A 80 -3.18 14.99 -9.97
C ARG A 80 -3.92 14.02 -9.05
N GLY A 81 -3.75 14.18 -7.74
CA GLY A 81 -4.35 13.39 -6.69
C GLY A 81 -5.14 14.27 -5.72
N PRO A 82 -4.93 14.14 -4.39
CA PRO A 82 -5.56 15.00 -3.40
C PRO A 82 -5.43 16.49 -3.71
N ARG A 83 -6.50 17.26 -3.51
CA ARG A 83 -6.55 18.71 -3.80
C ARG A 83 -6.23 19.58 -2.59
N SER A 84 -6.03 18.97 -1.44
CA SER A 84 -5.68 19.64 -0.20
C SER A 84 -4.94 18.71 0.75
N GLN A 85 -4.33 19.32 1.78
CA GLN A 85 -3.71 18.57 2.88
C GLN A 85 -4.70 17.65 3.59
N ALA A 86 -5.96 18.08 3.73
CA ALA A 86 -7.01 17.29 4.37
C ALA A 86 -7.35 16.06 3.53
N GLU A 87 -7.57 16.22 2.22
CA GLU A 87 -7.83 15.09 1.32
C GLU A 87 -6.65 14.12 1.27
N TYR A 88 -5.41 14.63 1.34
CA TYR A 88 -4.23 13.79 1.40
C TYR A 88 -4.20 12.95 2.69
N GLN A 89 -4.52 13.56 3.83
CA GLN A 89 -4.62 12.86 5.12
C GLN A 89 -5.72 11.80 5.11
N ASP A 90 -6.91 12.14 4.59
CA ASP A 90 -8.04 11.20 4.49
C ASP A 90 -7.67 10.00 3.60
N LYS A 91 -7.04 10.27 2.46
CA LYS A 91 -6.57 9.22 1.55
C LYS A 91 -5.50 8.34 2.19
N ARG A 92 -4.55 8.92 2.91
CA ARG A 92 -3.52 8.18 3.65
C ARG A 92 -4.13 7.26 4.71
N ILE A 93 -5.08 7.77 5.50
CA ILE A 93 -5.80 6.98 6.52
C ILE A 93 -6.55 5.81 5.85
N ALA A 94 -7.28 6.08 4.77
CA ALA A 94 -8.04 5.07 4.04
C ALA A 94 -7.13 3.97 3.45
N LEU A 95 -6.03 4.36 2.80
CA LEU A 95 -5.04 3.42 2.24
C LEU A 95 -4.37 2.59 3.34
N THR A 96 -4.00 3.22 4.45
CA THR A 96 -3.35 2.56 5.58
C THR A 96 -4.26 1.49 6.19
N HIS A 97 -5.54 1.83 6.44
CA HIS A 97 -6.52 0.87 6.94
C HIS A 97 -6.81 -0.26 5.93
N LEU A 98 -6.89 0.05 4.63
CA LEU A 98 -7.08 -0.97 3.59
C LEU A 98 -5.92 -1.97 3.57
N ILE A 99 -4.68 -1.48 3.51
CA ILE A 99 -3.47 -2.32 3.46
C ILE A 99 -3.38 -3.18 4.74
N GLN A 100 -3.63 -2.58 5.91
CA GLN A 100 -3.64 -3.29 7.18
C GLN A 100 -4.70 -4.40 7.23
N ALA A 101 -5.90 -4.13 6.72
CA ALA A 101 -7.00 -5.09 6.71
C ALA A 101 -6.73 -6.28 5.78
N VAL A 102 -6.07 -6.05 4.64
CA VAL A 102 -5.73 -7.10 3.67
C VAL A 102 -4.63 -8.03 4.19
N LYS A 103 -3.72 -7.53 5.05
CA LYS A 103 -2.58 -8.30 5.57
C LYS A 103 -1.75 -8.95 4.46
N ALA A 104 -1.44 -8.17 3.42
CA ALA A 104 -0.61 -8.67 2.33
C ALA A 104 0.84 -8.87 2.79
N ASP A 105 1.48 -9.93 2.30
CA ASP A 105 2.90 -10.18 2.48
C ASP A 105 3.74 -9.32 1.51
N ILE A 106 3.23 -9.12 0.30
CA ILE A 106 3.84 -8.29 -0.74
C ILE A 106 2.84 -7.21 -1.16
N LEU A 107 3.31 -5.96 -1.13
CA LEU A 107 2.54 -4.81 -1.60
C LEU A 107 3.14 -4.29 -2.90
N VAL A 108 2.31 -4.22 -3.94
CA VAL A 108 2.64 -3.63 -5.23
C VAL A 108 1.76 -2.40 -5.43
N LEU A 109 2.37 -1.22 -5.44
CA LEU A 109 1.65 0.05 -5.58
C LEU A 109 2.00 0.75 -6.88
N GLU A 110 0.98 1.28 -7.53
CA GLU A 110 1.08 2.13 -8.72
C GLU A 110 0.59 3.54 -8.37
N GLU A 111 1.17 4.58 -8.99
CA GLU A 111 0.83 5.99 -8.76
C GLU A 111 1.10 6.54 -7.35
N VAL A 112 2.14 6.03 -6.69
CA VAL A 112 2.69 6.65 -5.48
C VAL A 112 3.79 7.63 -5.88
N GLU A 113 3.72 8.87 -5.39
CA GLU A 113 4.83 9.80 -5.54
C GLU A 113 6.08 9.28 -4.81
N ASN A 114 7.20 9.29 -5.53
CA ASN A 114 8.48 8.71 -5.12
C ASN A 114 9.66 9.59 -5.58
N ASP A 115 9.57 10.89 -5.33
CA ASP A 115 10.68 11.83 -5.48
C ASP A 115 11.47 11.89 -4.18
N SER A 116 12.52 11.07 -4.11
CA SER A 116 13.43 11.02 -2.95
C SER A 116 14.25 12.29 -2.74
N LYS A 117 14.20 13.27 -3.65
CA LYS A 117 14.83 14.59 -3.47
C LYS A 117 13.92 15.57 -2.75
N GLU A 118 12.63 15.29 -2.67
CA GLU A 118 11.72 16.11 -1.88
C GLU A 118 12.02 15.97 -0.39
N LEU A 119 11.77 17.06 0.36
CA LEU A 119 12.02 17.08 1.80
C LEU A 119 11.15 16.07 2.56
N LYS A 120 9.98 15.76 2.02
CA LYS A 120 8.96 14.91 2.64
C LYS A 120 8.24 14.09 1.55
N PRO A 121 8.83 13.02 1.02
CA PRO A 121 8.18 12.22 -0.03
C PRO A 121 6.92 11.52 0.48
N ALA A 122 5.89 11.42 -0.36
CA ALA A 122 4.63 10.74 -0.04
C ALA A 122 4.86 9.24 0.27
N LEU A 123 5.73 8.55 -0.49
CA LEU A 123 6.09 7.16 -0.20
C LEU A 123 6.66 6.98 1.22
N LEU A 124 7.49 7.92 1.69
CA LEU A 124 8.04 7.88 3.05
C LEU A 124 6.93 8.07 4.09
N ASP A 125 6.02 9.01 3.86
CA ASP A 125 4.89 9.26 4.76
C ASP A 125 3.92 8.07 4.84
N LEU A 126 3.65 7.41 3.71
CA LEU A 126 2.85 6.17 3.68
C LEU A 126 3.56 5.02 4.41
N THR A 127 4.87 4.87 4.19
CA THR A 127 5.68 3.85 4.87
C THR A 127 5.65 4.04 6.38
N ASN A 128 5.84 5.28 6.86
CA ASN A 128 5.77 5.59 8.29
C ASN A 128 4.38 5.29 8.87
N SER A 129 3.32 5.69 8.16
CA SER A 129 1.94 5.40 8.58
C SER A 129 1.67 3.90 8.70
N LEU A 130 2.20 3.09 7.76
CA LEU A 130 2.10 1.63 7.84
C LEU A 130 2.87 1.08 9.04
N LYS A 131 4.11 1.53 9.28
CA LYS A 131 4.90 1.11 10.44
C LYS A 131 4.18 1.40 11.75
N GLU A 132 3.58 2.57 11.88
CA GLU A 132 2.80 2.97 13.07
C GLU A 132 1.62 2.03 13.33
N VAL A 133 0.86 1.64 12.29
CA VAL A 133 -0.32 0.78 12.46
C VAL A 133 0.01 -0.72 12.53
N THR A 134 1.12 -1.17 11.95
CA THR A 134 1.53 -2.58 11.97
C THR A 134 2.50 -2.92 13.09
N GLY A 135 3.17 -1.92 13.69
CA GLY A 135 4.19 -2.12 14.71
C GLY A 135 5.47 -2.79 14.19
N VAL A 136 5.75 -2.64 12.89
CA VAL A 136 6.93 -3.20 12.23
C VAL A 136 7.96 -2.08 12.07
N GLU A 137 9.17 -2.27 12.60
CA GLU A 137 10.29 -1.31 12.45
C GLU A 137 11.01 -1.41 11.11
#